data_AF-A0A8D2D0R9-F1
#
_entry.id   AF-A0A8D2D0R9-F1
#
_cell.length_a   1.000
_cell.length_b   1.000
_cell.length_c   1.000
_cell.angle_alpha   90.00
_cell.angle_beta   90.00
_cell.angle_gamma   90.00
#
_symmetry.space_group_name_H-M   'P 1'
#
loop_
_entity.id
_entity.type
_entity.pdbx_description
1 polymer ?
#
loop_
_entity_poly.entity_id
_entity_poly.type
_entity_poly.pdbx_seq_one_letter_code
_entity_poly.pdbx_strand_id
1 'polypeptide(L)'
;MLRLCAMFLSLVFLAKLIAGISGFVFRHKIKDTFLKTYADAMQNYNGNDERSWAVDFVQHSLSYCGVQNNTNWSTSPYFLEHGIPPSCCMNETDYSPRDLHSLTVALIGMLLACCRSRFIMANQHEMV
;
A
#
# COMPACT_ATOMS: atom_id res chain seq x y z
N MET A 1 -8.46 -39.87 21.59
CA MET A 1 -8.38 -38.39 21.46
C MET A 1 -7.09 -37.94 20.77
N LEU A 2 -5.88 -38.24 21.28
CA LEU A 2 -4.60 -37.78 20.67
C LEU A 2 -4.38 -38.16 19.20
N ARG A 3 -4.78 -39.36 18.76
CA ARG A 3 -4.56 -39.83 17.38
C ARG A 3 -5.31 -39.01 16.32
N LEU A 4 -6.54 -38.58 16.64
CA LEU A 4 -7.34 -37.73 15.75
C LEU A 4 -6.73 -36.33 15.64
N CYS A 5 -6.25 -35.78 16.76
CA CYS A 5 -5.53 -34.51 16.77
C CYS A 5 -4.26 -34.57 15.93
N ALA A 6 -3.46 -35.63 16.07
CA ALA A 6 -2.22 -35.79 15.29
C ALA A 6 -2.49 -35.88 13.78
N MET A 7 -3.54 -36.60 13.35
CA MET A 7 -3.92 -36.68 11.95
C MET A 7 -4.38 -35.33 11.39
N PHE A 8 -5.23 -34.61 12.13
CA PHE A 8 -5.72 -33.30 11.71
C PHE A 8 -4.58 -32.27 11.62
N LEU A 9 -3.68 -32.24 12.60
CA LEU A 9 -2.52 -31.35 12.60
C LEU A 9 -1.57 -31.65 11.44
N SER A 10 -1.33 -32.93 11.13
CA SER A 10 -0.50 -33.34 9.99
C SER A 10 -1.10 -32.90 8.65
N LEU A 11 -2.43 -33.01 8.51
CA LEU A 11 -3.14 -32.56 7.31
C LEU A 11 -3.05 -31.03 7.13
N VAL A 12 -3.30 -30.27 8.20
CA VAL A 12 -3.19 -28.81 8.18
C VAL A 12 -1.74 -28.37 7.91
N PHE A 13 -0.75 -29.09 8.44
CA PHE A 13 0.65 -28.81 8.18
C PHE A 13 1.00 -29.00 6.69
N LEU A 14 0.57 -30.10 6.08
CA LEU A 14 0.82 -30.35 4.66
C LEU A 14 0.12 -29.30 3.77
N ALA A 15 -1.12 -28.92 4.11
CA ALA A 15 -1.84 -27.86 3.41
C ALA A 15 -1.10 -26.50 3.49
N LYS A 16 -0.56 -26.15 4.67
CA LYS A 16 0.24 -24.93 4.85
C LYS A 16 1.55 -24.97 4.05
N LEU A 17 2.23 -26.12 3.97
CA LEU A 17 3.44 -26.26 3.16
C LEU A 17 3.15 -26.04 1.68
N ILE A 18 2.09 -26.66 1.15
CA ILE A 18 1.68 -26.49 -0.25
C ILE A 18 1.29 -25.02 -0.53
N ALA A 19 0.52 -24.41 0.37
CA ALA A 19 0.14 -23.00 0.26
C ALA A 19 1.37 -22.07 0.30
N GLY A 20 2.35 -22.35 1.17
CA GLY A 20 3.60 -21.59 1.27
C GLY A 20 4.44 -21.67 0.00
N ILE A 21 4.66 -22.87 -0.54
CA ILE A 21 5.41 -23.07 -1.79
C ILE A 21 4.70 -22.37 -2.95
N SER A 22 3.37 -22.54 -3.06
CA SER A 22 2.56 -21.88 -4.08
C SER A 22 2.66 -20.35 -3.99
N GLY A 23 2.50 -19.79 -2.78
CA GLY A 23 2.64 -18.35 -2.55
C GLY A 23 4.02 -17.81 -2.95
N PHE A 24 5.08 -18.56 -2.67
CA PHE A 24 6.44 -18.18 -3.09
C PHE A 24 6.60 -18.20 -4.61
N VAL A 25 6.15 -19.27 -5.28
CA VAL A 25 6.24 -19.41 -6.74
C VAL A 25 5.44 -18.32 -7.46
N PHE A 26 4.24 -17.99 -6.98
CA PHE A 26 3.35 -17.02 -7.62
C PHE A 26 3.50 -15.59 -7.07
N ARG A 27 4.52 -15.29 -6.26
CA ARG A 27 4.72 -13.98 -5.61
C ARG A 27 4.63 -12.80 -6.58
N HIS A 28 5.29 -12.93 -7.74
CA HIS A 28 5.35 -11.86 -8.74
C HIS A 28 4.01 -11.67 -9.44
N LYS A 29 3.33 -12.78 -9.78
CA LYS A 29 2.02 -12.75 -10.41
C LYS A 29 0.95 -12.15 -9.49
N ILE A 30 1.00 -12.47 -8.19
CA ILE A 30 0.12 -11.87 -7.18
C ILE A 30 0.36 -10.37 -7.09
N LYS A 31 1.63 -9.94 -7.02
CA LYS A 31 1.99 -8.51 -7.00
C LYS A 31 1.49 -7.77 -8.23
N ASP A 32 1.75 -8.28 -9.43
CA ASP A 32 1.34 -7.62 -10.67
C ASP A 32 -0.18 -7.54 -10.80
N THR A 33 -0.89 -8.60 -10.43
CA THR A 33 -2.36 -8.63 -10.46
C THR A 33 -2.93 -7.64 -9.45
N PHE A 34 -2.39 -7.62 -8.22
CA PHE A 34 -2.78 -6.67 -7.20
C PHE A 34 -2.55 -5.23 -7.65
N LEU A 35 -1.37 -4.91 -8.18
CA LEU A 35 -1.04 -3.55 -8.65
C LEU A 35 -1.96 -3.10 -9.79
N LYS A 36 -2.34 -3.99 -10.72
CA LYS A 36 -3.29 -3.67 -11.79
C LYS A 36 -4.69 -3.38 -11.24
N THR A 37 -5.21 -4.24 -10.36
CA THR A 37 -6.53 -4.04 -9.75
C THR A 37 -6.56 -2.79 -8.88
N TYR A 38 -5.49 -2.52 -8.15
CA TYR A 38 -5.35 -1.33 -7.33
C TYR A 38 -5.26 -0.05 -8.19
N ALA A 39 -4.51 -0.07 -9.29
CA ALA A 39 -4.47 1.04 -10.24
C ALA A 39 -5.86 1.33 -10.83
N ASP A 40 -6.62 0.29 -11.20
CA ASP A 40 -7.99 0.45 -11.67
C ASP A 40 -8.92 1.02 -10.59
N ALA A 41 -8.77 0.59 -9.34
CA ALA A 41 -9.51 1.15 -8.22
C ALA A 41 -9.20 2.65 -7.99
N MET A 42 -7.93 3.05 -8.15
CA MET A 42 -7.52 4.46 -8.07
C MET A 42 -8.06 5.33 -9.21
N GLN A 43 -8.21 4.77 -10.42
CA GLN A 43 -8.78 5.49 -11.56
C GLN A 43 -10.27 5.76 -11.39
N ASN A 44 -10.97 4.88 -10.67
CA ASN A 44 -12.40 5.01 -10.40
C ASN A 44 -12.67 5.57 -8.99
N TYR A 45 -11.66 6.12 -8.33
CA TYR A 45 -11.79 6.69 -7.00
C TYR A 45 -12.71 7.91 -7.01
N ASN A 46 -13.66 7.95 -6.09
CA ASN A 46 -14.62 9.04 -5.94
C ASN A 46 -14.76 9.55 -4.49
N GLY A 47 -14.08 8.92 -3.53
CA GLY A 47 -14.07 9.30 -2.12
C GLY A 47 -15.33 8.93 -1.32
N ASN A 48 -16.34 8.32 -1.95
CA ASN A 48 -17.64 8.06 -1.31
C ASN A 48 -18.10 6.59 -1.41
N ASP A 49 -17.40 5.75 -2.17
CA ASP A 49 -17.74 4.33 -2.34
C ASP A 49 -16.81 3.39 -1.55
N GLU A 50 -17.25 2.13 -1.39
CA GLU A 50 -16.47 1.09 -0.71
C GLU A 50 -15.10 0.85 -1.40
N ARG A 51 -15.02 1.08 -2.71
CA ARG A 51 -13.78 0.95 -3.48
C ARG A 51 -12.77 2.04 -3.09
N SER A 52 -13.25 3.28 -2.92
CA SER A 52 -12.44 4.39 -2.42
C SER A 52 -11.96 4.12 -0.99
N TRP A 53 -12.84 3.59 -0.13
CA TRP A 53 -12.44 3.19 1.22
C TRP A 53 -11.36 2.10 1.23
N ALA A 54 -11.45 1.13 0.32
CA ALA A 54 -10.41 0.10 0.17
C ALA A 54 -9.07 0.69 -0.29
N VAL A 55 -9.09 1.69 -1.18
CA VAL A 55 -7.89 2.43 -1.59
C VAL A 55 -7.32 3.19 -0.39
N ASP A 56 -8.14 3.91 0.34
CA ASP A 56 -7.73 4.68 1.53
C ASP A 56 -7.13 3.78 2.62
N PHE A 57 -7.74 2.61 2.84
CA PHE A 57 -7.24 1.61 3.78
C PHE A 57 -5.85 1.10 3.39
N VAL A 58 -5.62 0.80 2.11
CA VAL A 58 -4.32 0.36 1.61
C VAL A 58 -3.28 1.47 1.75
N GLN A 59 -3.65 2.71 1.44
CA GLN A 59 -2.76 3.87 1.53
C GLN A 59 -2.34 4.17 2.97
N HIS A 60 -3.31 4.13 3.90
CA HIS A 60 -3.03 4.30 5.33
C HIS A 60 -2.17 3.14 5.87
N SER A 61 -2.53 1.90 5.54
CA SER A 61 -1.83 0.70 6.03
C SER A 61 -0.39 0.60 5.51
N LEU A 62 -0.14 1.04 4.28
CA LEU A 62 1.20 1.03 3.68
C LEU A 62 1.94 2.35 3.86
N SER A 63 1.28 3.39 4.38
CA SER A 63 1.87 4.72 4.52
C SER A 63 2.47 5.24 3.20
N TYR A 64 1.83 4.88 2.09
CA TYR A 64 2.34 5.10 0.74
C TYR A 64 1.22 5.53 -0.21
N CYS A 65 1.53 6.49 -1.06
CA CYS A 65 0.60 7.11 -1.98
C CYS A 65 0.93 6.75 -3.43
N GLY A 66 -0.02 6.11 -4.10
CA GLY A 66 0.10 5.70 -5.50
C GLY A 66 0.42 4.21 -5.68
N VAL A 67 0.55 3.82 -6.96
CA VAL A 67 0.74 2.41 -7.38
C VAL A 67 2.22 2.04 -7.47
N GLN A 68 3.03 2.92 -8.06
CA GLN A 68 4.47 2.70 -8.26
C GLN A 68 5.15 4.06 -8.42
N ASN A 69 6.25 4.26 -7.67
CA ASN A 69 7.11 5.44 -7.57
C ASN A 69 7.11 6.41 -8.77
N ASN A 70 6.03 7.21 -8.94
CA ASN A 70 5.78 8.31 -9.90
C ASN A 70 4.55 8.17 -10.82
N THR A 71 3.72 7.11 -10.71
CA THR A 71 2.39 7.14 -11.36
C THR A 71 1.42 7.82 -10.40
N ASN A 72 1.51 9.14 -10.42
CA ASN A 72 0.85 10.04 -9.51
C ASN A 72 -0.66 10.03 -9.77
N TRP A 73 -1.40 10.37 -8.73
CA TRP A 73 -2.82 10.73 -8.76
C TRP A 73 -3.20 11.67 -9.93
N SER A 74 -2.23 12.35 -10.56
CA SER A 74 -2.36 13.16 -11.77
C SER A 74 -3.11 12.51 -12.94
N THR A 75 -3.18 11.19 -13.02
CA THR A 75 -3.96 10.50 -14.08
C THR A 75 -5.41 10.22 -13.69
N SER A 76 -5.74 10.30 -12.39
CA SER A 76 -7.08 10.01 -11.89
C SER A 76 -7.99 11.23 -12.10
N PRO A 77 -9.24 11.04 -12.56
CA PRO A 77 -10.23 12.11 -12.67
C PRO A 77 -10.44 12.88 -11.36
N TYR A 78 -10.34 12.18 -10.23
CA TYR A 78 -10.50 12.77 -8.89
C TYR A 78 -9.48 13.89 -8.61
N PHE A 79 -8.24 13.72 -9.09
CA PHE A 79 -7.15 14.66 -8.82
C PHE A 79 -7.37 16.04 -9.44
N LEU A 80 -8.06 16.09 -10.59
CA LEU A 80 -8.33 17.35 -11.28
C LEU A 80 -9.27 18.26 -10.48
N GLU A 81 -10.19 17.67 -9.70
CA GLU A 81 -11.19 18.43 -8.96
C GLU A 81 -10.88 18.55 -7.46
N HIS A 82 -10.31 17.51 -6.86
CA HIS A 82 -10.14 17.41 -5.40
C HIS A 82 -8.66 17.29 -4.98
N GLY A 83 -7.73 17.15 -5.93
CA GLY A 83 -6.31 16.96 -5.64
C GLY A 83 -5.99 15.57 -5.07
N ILE A 84 -5.04 15.51 -4.13
CA ILE A 84 -4.61 14.26 -3.50
C ILE A 84 -5.63 13.86 -2.43
N PRO A 85 -6.06 12.58 -2.33
CA PRO A 85 -7.02 12.18 -1.32
C PRO A 85 -6.49 12.34 0.11
N PRO A 86 -7.39 12.52 1.09
CA PRO A 86 -7.02 12.77 2.49
C PRO A 86 -6.29 11.58 3.13
N SER A 87 -6.56 10.36 2.69
CA SER A 87 -5.87 9.13 3.10
C SER A 87 -4.37 9.14 2.79
N CYS A 88 -3.94 10.02 1.89
CA CYS A 88 -2.55 10.24 1.52
C CYS A 88 -1.84 11.32 2.34
N CYS A 89 -2.57 12.12 3.10
CA CYS A 89 -2.01 13.14 3.99
C CYS A 89 -1.81 12.54 5.37
N MET A 90 -0.54 12.39 5.79
CA MET A 90 -0.24 12.01 7.16
C MET A 90 -0.44 13.20 8.10
N ASN A 91 -1.56 13.17 8.85
CA ASN A 91 -1.92 14.03 9.98
C ASN A 91 -1.84 15.56 9.80
N GLU A 92 -2.98 16.19 10.06
CA GLU A 92 -3.25 17.65 10.13
C GLU A 92 -2.37 18.44 11.13
N THR A 93 -1.43 17.82 11.83
CA THR A 93 -0.63 18.50 12.86
C THR A 93 0.64 19.16 12.33
N ASP A 94 0.95 19.06 11.03
CA ASP A 94 2.14 19.70 10.44
C ASP A 94 1.78 20.66 9.28
N TYR A 95 0.52 21.11 9.19
CA TYR A 95 0.12 22.16 8.27
C TYR A 95 -0.15 23.45 9.03
N SER A 96 0.90 24.23 9.28
CA SER A 96 0.71 25.65 9.57
C SER A 96 0.34 26.35 8.26
N PRO A 97 -0.65 27.26 8.22
CA PRO A 97 -1.02 28.01 7.02
C PRO A 97 0.12 28.86 6.41
N ARG A 98 1.32 28.85 7.01
CA ARG A 98 2.52 29.57 6.59
C ARG A 98 3.38 28.78 5.59
N ASP A 99 3.20 27.46 5.49
CA ASP A 99 4.07 26.60 4.66
C ASP A 99 3.64 26.50 3.19
N LEU A 100 2.46 27.03 2.84
CA LEU A 100 1.96 27.12 1.47
C LEU A 100 2.84 28.02 0.57
N HIS A 101 3.69 28.87 1.15
CA HIS A 101 4.57 29.78 0.39
C HIS A 101 5.90 29.15 -0.04
N SER A 102 6.31 28.03 0.54
CA SER A 102 7.64 27.45 0.29
C SER A 102 7.54 26.01 -0.20
N LEU A 103 7.31 25.88 -1.51
CA LEU A 103 7.39 24.63 -2.28
C LEU A 103 8.64 23.79 -1.94
N THR A 104 9.73 24.45 -1.57
CA THR A 104 11.00 23.85 -1.14
C THR A 104 10.89 23.02 0.14
N VAL A 105 10.12 23.47 1.14
CA VAL A 105 9.98 22.77 2.44
C VAL A 105 9.09 21.54 2.29
N ALA A 106 8.00 21.66 1.52
CA ALA A 106 7.14 20.52 1.17
C ALA A 106 7.91 19.45 0.38
N LEU A 107 8.75 19.85 -0.58
CA LEU A 107 9.61 18.93 -1.33
C LEU A 107 10.64 18.25 -0.43
N ILE A 108 11.25 18.96 0.52
CA ILE A 108 12.24 18.40 1.46
C ILE A 108 11.56 17.43 2.45
N GLY A 109 10.37 17.77 2.96
CA GLY A 109 9.57 16.90 3.83
C GLY A 109 9.16 15.59 3.13
N MET A 110 8.70 15.69 1.88
CA MET A 110 8.42 14.51 1.04
C MET A 110 9.69 13.69 0.78
N LEU A 111 10.84 14.32 0.53
CA LEU A 111 12.11 13.62 0.29
C LEU A 111 12.59 12.85 1.54
N LEU A 112 12.49 13.47 2.73
CA LEU A 112 12.90 12.87 4.00
C LEU A 112 11.96 11.74 4.44
N ALA A 113 10.65 11.90 4.26
CA ALA A 113 9.67 10.85 4.48
C ALA A 113 9.90 9.67 3.52
N CYS A 114 10.16 9.95 2.24
CA CYS A 114 10.46 8.92 1.24
C CYS A 114 11.78 8.18 1.54
N CYS A 115 12.81 8.87 2.04
CA CYS A 115 14.06 8.23 2.48
C CYS A 115 13.89 7.34 3.71
N ARG A 116 13.06 7.73 4.68
CA ARG A 116 12.72 6.87 5.83
C ARG A 116 11.97 5.60 5.39
N SER A 117 11.03 5.72 4.45
CA SER A 117 10.30 4.57 3.91
C SER A 117 11.20 3.64 3.08
N ARG A 118 12.17 4.19 2.32
CA ARG A 118 13.17 3.37 1.62
C ARG A 118 14.11 2.64 2.57
N PHE A 119 14.48 3.23 3.71
CA PHE A 119 15.31 2.54 4.70
C PHE A 119 14.57 1.36 5.36
N ILE A 120 13.27 1.50 5.60
CA ILE A 120 12.43 0.41 6.15
C ILE A 120 12.16 -0.67 5.09
N MET A 121 11.92 -0.32 3.83
CA MET A 121 11.73 -1.31 2.74
C MET A 121 13.04 -1.99 2.28
N ALA A 122 14.20 -1.31 2.36
CA ALA A 122 15.49 -1.92 2.05
C ALA A 122 15.85 -3.01 3.08
N ASN A 123 15.40 -2.86 4.33
CA ASN A 123 15.64 -3.84 5.40
C ASN A 123 14.63 -5.00 5.45
N GLN A 124 13.58 -4.99 4.61
CA GLN A 124 12.62 -6.10 4.46
C GLN A 124 12.95 -7.03 3.29
N HIS A 125 14.00 -6.73 2.51
CA HIS A 125 14.48 -7.60 1.44
C HIS A 125 15.52 -8.65 1.90
N GLU A 126 15.88 -8.69 3.19
CA GLU A 126 16.77 -9.69 3.83
C GLU A 126 16.04 -10.67 4.77
N MET A 127 14.75 -10.95 4.52
CA MET A 127 14.08 -12.13 5.08
C MET A 127 13.64 -13.09 3.97
N VAL A 128 14.63 -13.51 3.18
CA VAL A 128 14.71 -14.85 2.56
C VAL A 128 16.12 -15.35 2.79
#